data_AF-A0A925B9C5-F1
#
_entry.id   AF-A0A925B9C5-F1
#
_cell.length_a   1.000
_cell.length_b   1.000
_cell.length_c   1.000
_cell.angle_alpha   90.00
_cell.angle_beta   90.00
_cell.angle_gamma   90.00
#
_symmetry.space_group_name_H-M   'P 1'
#
loop_
_entity.id
_entity.type
_entity.pdbx_description
1 polymer ?
#
loop_
_entity_poly.entity_id
_entity_poly.type
_entity_poly.pdbx_seq_one_letter_code
_entity_poly.pdbx_strand_id
1 'polypeptide(L)'
;MSPPSDRVPLRLSQEQILGAIRRLHAGDLTVWLPLSEDPTDNETARLFNAHIRQMNQFAGELTYLSREMGTRGRLGGQMEVPGAEGTWRELVVDVNMMSANLTTNLRAMFFHIARVADADFSQDVSANMSGELLEAEQVLTALSDQLAALHRELIRLAEAQVRRADLG
;
A
#
# COMPACT_ATOMS: atom_id res chain seq x y z
N MET A 1 -23.13 8.96 9.64
CA MET A 1 -23.49 10.24 10.27
C MET A 1 -24.87 10.63 9.75
N SER A 2 -25.84 10.89 10.64
CA SER A 2 -27.23 11.22 10.25
C SER A 2 -27.35 12.71 9.92
N PRO A 3 -28.28 13.12 9.04
CA PRO A 3 -28.46 14.53 8.70
C PRO A 3 -28.95 15.33 9.91
N PRO A 4 -28.61 16.63 10.01
CA PRO A 4 -29.24 17.53 10.97
C PRO A 4 -30.75 17.52 10.76
N SER A 5 -31.50 17.48 11.87
CA SER A 5 -32.97 17.50 11.89
C SER A 5 -33.50 18.87 11.49
N ASP A 6 -33.53 19.16 10.20
CA ASP A 6 -34.28 20.26 9.61
C ASP A 6 -35.33 19.71 8.65
N ARG A 7 -36.48 20.38 8.58
CA ARG A 7 -37.59 20.00 7.69
C ARG A 7 -37.08 19.75 6.27
N VAL A 8 -37.53 18.66 5.65
CA VAL A 8 -37.24 18.34 4.25
C VAL A 8 -37.75 19.51 3.39
N PRO A 9 -36.88 20.23 2.67
CA PRO A 9 -37.32 21.32 1.80
C PRO A 9 -38.10 20.79 0.59
N LEU A 10 -39.00 21.63 0.06
CA LEU A 10 -39.71 21.35 -1.20
C LEU A 10 -38.76 21.27 -2.40
N ARG A 11 -37.71 22.10 -2.42
CA ARG A 11 -36.71 22.21 -3.48
C ARG A 11 -35.33 22.50 -2.89
N LEU A 12 -34.28 22.05 -3.57
CA LEU A 12 -32.90 22.47 -3.29
C LEU A 12 -32.62 23.83 -3.92
N SER A 13 -32.08 24.77 -3.13
CA SER A 13 -31.63 26.05 -3.66
C SER A 13 -30.27 25.93 -4.35
N GLN A 14 -30.02 26.78 -5.36
CA GLN A 14 -28.72 26.87 -6.02
C GLN A 14 -27.59 27.24 -5.04
N GLU A 15 -27.87 28.05 -4.02
CA GLU A 15 -26.89 28.41 -2.99
C GLU A 15 -26.47 27.19 -2.15
N GLN A 16 -27.41 26.31 -1.80
CA GLN A 16 -27.10 25.07 -1.08
C GLN A 16 -26.24 24.13 -1.93
N ILE A 17 -26.60 23.94 -3.21
CA ILE A 17 -25.85 23.09 -4.13
C ILE A 17 -24.44 23.65 -4.36
N LEU A 18 -24.34 24.94 -4.68
CA LEU A 18 -23.05 25.60 -4.90
C LEU A 18 -22.18 25.61 -3.65
N GLY A 19 -22.78 25.83 -2.48
CA GLY A 19 -22.09 25.72 -1.19
C GLY A 19 -21.53 24.32 -0.95
N ALA A 20 -22.32 23.28 -1.25
CA ALA A 20 -21.87 21.90 -1.12
C ALA A 20 -20.71 21.58 -2.08
N ILE A 21 -20.81 22.00 -3.34
CA ILE A 21 -19.75 21.80 -4.35
C ILE A 21 -18.47 22.55 -3.96
N ARG A 22 -18.57 23.79 -3.45
CA ARG A 22 -17.41 24.57 -2.98
C ARG A 22 -16.69 23.87 -1.83
N ARG A 23 -17.44 23.30 -0.89
CA ARG A 23 -16.87 22.52 0.23
C ARG A 23 -16.19 21.24 -0.27
N LEU A 24 -16.86 20.49 -1.15
CA LEU A 24 -16.27 19.32 -1.79
C LEU A 24 -14.96 19.69 -2.51
N HIS A 25 -14.96 20.76 -3.29
CA HIS A 25 -13.77 21.26 -3.99
C HIS A 25 -12.63 21.62 -3.02
N ALA A 26 -12.94 22.09 -1.82
CA ALA A 26 -11.96 22.33 -0.75
C ALA A 26 -11.49 21.05 -0.04
N GLY A 27 -11.93 19.86 -0.48
CA GLY A 27 -11.57 18.57 0.11
C GLY A 27 -12.43 18.14 1.29
N ASP A 28 -13.53 18.84 1.57
CA ASP A 28 -14.45 18.46 2.65
C ASP A 28 -15.36 17.30 2.20
N LEU A 29 -14.91 16.07 2.47
CA LEU A 29 -15.65 14.83 2.20
C LEU A 29 -16.70 14.52 3.27
N THR A 30 -17.08 15.49 4.11
CA THR A 30 -18.18 15.38 5.08
C THR A 30 -19.40 16.21 4.68
N VAL A 31 -19.31 16.90 3.54
CA VAL A 31 -20.39 17.71 2.99
C VAL A 31 -21.63 16.89 2.67
N TRP A 32 -22.80 17.51 2.79
CA TRP A 32 -24.10 16.87 2.65
C TRP A 32 -25.12 17.80 2.02
N LEU A 33 -25.94 17.27 1.11
CA LEU A 33 -27.16 17.91 0.61
C LEU A 33 -28.40 17.36 1.32
N PRO A 34 -29.31 18.21 1.82
CA PRO A 34 -30.55 17.73 2.40
C PRO A 34 -31.37 16.97 1.35
N LEU A 35 -32.18 15.99 1.78
CA LEU A 35 -33.17 15.38 0.89
C LEU A 35 -34.25 16.41 0.54
N SER A 36 -34.94 16.21 -0.57
CA SER A 36 -35.99 17.12 -1.06
C SER A 36 -37.31 16.37 -1.22
N GLU A 37 -38.44 17.08 -1.14
CA GLU A 37 -39.73 16.53 -1.56
C GLU A 37 -39.84 16.46 -3.09
N ASP A 38 -39.18 17.36 -3.81
CA ASP A 38 -39.09 17.29 -5.26
C ASP A 38 -38.29 16.05 -5.72
N PRO A 39 -38.83 15.22 -6.63
CA PRO A 39 -38.18 13.97 -7.04
C PRO A 39 -36.78 14.15 -7.63
N THR A 40 -36.58 15.16 -8.48
CA THR A 40 -35.30 15.40 -9.16
C THR A 40 -34.25 15.91 -8.18
N ASP A 41 -34.63 16.84 -7.31
CA ASP A 41 -33.74 17.36 -6.27
C ASP A 41 -33.37 16.27 -5.25
N ASN A 42 -34.33 15.40 -4.90
CA ASN A 42 -34.11 14.28 -4.01
C ASN A 42 -33.14 13.25 -4.61
N GLU A 43 -33.30 12.91 -5.89
CA GLU A 43 -32.38 12.04 -6.60
C GLU A 43 -30.98 12.65 -6.68
N THR A 44 -30.89 13.95 -6.99
CA THR A 44 -29.62 14.72 -6.99
C THR A 44 -28.93 14.65 -5.62
N ALA A 45 -29.66 14.93 -4.54
CA ALA A 45 -29.12 14.84 -3.18
C ALA A 45 -28.63 13.43 -2.84
N ARG A 46 -29.39 12.39 -3.20
CA ARG A 46 -29.02 10.99 -2.93
C ARG A 46 -27.73 10.60 -3.66
N LEU A 47 -27.64 10.91 -4.95
CA LEU A 47 -26.46 10.60 -5.76
C LEU A 47 -25.23 11.37 -5.28
N PHE A 48 -25.38 12.67 -5.02
CA PHE A 48 -24.31 13.51 -4.46
C PHE A 48 -23.81 12.94 -3.13
N ASN A 49 -24.72 12.68 -2.19
CA ASN A 49 -24.36 12.17 -0.87
C ASN A 49 -23.75 10.77 -0.93
N ALA A 50 -24.21 9.91 -1.85
CA ALA A 50 -23.62 8.59 -2.07
C ALA A 50 -22.19 8.70 -2.59
N HIS A 51 -21.95 9.59 -3.56
CA HIS A 51 -20.63 9.84 -4.11
C HIS A 51 -19.65 10.36 -3.04
N ILE A 52 -20.08 11.34 -2.23
CA ILE A 52 -19.27 11.86 -1.11
C ILE A 52 -18.89 10.76 -0.12
N ARG A 53 -19.85 9.88 0.26
CA ARG A 53 -19.56 8.76 1.16
C ARG A 53 -18.51 7.81 0.59
N GLN A 54 -18.62 7.47 -0.69
CA GLN A 54 -17.66 6.59 -1.36
C GLN A 54 -16.27 7.23 -1.44
N MET A 55 -16.18 8.51 -1.80
CA MET A 55 -14.92 9.26 -1.79
C MET A 55 -14.30 9.32 -0.39
N ASN A 56 -15.12 9.60 0.64
CA ASN A 56 -14.67 9.66 2.03
C ASN A 56 -14.08 8.33 2.49
N GLN A 57 -14.77 7.22 2.19
CA GLN A 57 -14.31 5.89 2.53
C GLN A 57 -13.01 5.53 1.80
N PHE A 58 -12.94 5.79 0.50
CA PHE A 58 -11.72 5.56 -0.28
C PHE A 58 -10.53 6.36 0.27
N ALA A 59 -10.73 7.65 0.57
CA ALA A 59 -9.68 8.49 1.15
C ALA A 59 -9.23 7.99 2.53
N GLY A 60 -10.17 7.49 3.34
CA GLY A 60 -9.87 6.87 4.64
C GLY A 60 -9.02 5.62 4.49
N GLU A 61 -9.43 4.69 3.63
CA GLU A 61 -8.70 3.45 3.33
C GLU A 61 -7.30 3.72 2.78
N LEU A 62 -7.17 4.65 1.83
CA LEU A 62 -5.88 5.03 1.27
C LEU A 62 -4.97 5.66 2.33
N THR A 63 -5.52 6.52 3.20
CA THR A 63 -4.77 7.12 4.32
C THR A 63 -4.31 6.05 5.30
N TYR A 64 -5.18 5.09 5.61
CA TYR A 64 -4.83 3.96 6.47
C TYR A 64 -3.69 3.15 5.87
N LEU A 65 -3.82 2.72 4.62
CA LEU A 65 -2.80 1.94 3.92
C LEU A 65 -1.45 2.66 3.85
N SER A 66 -1.47 3.95 3.50
CA SER A 66 -0.27 4.79 3.43
C SER A 66 0.43 4.87 4.79
N ARG A 67 -0.31 5.02 5.89
CA ARG A 67 0.28 5.03 7.24
C ARG A 67 0.79 3.66 7.66
N GLU A 68 0.04 2.61 7.38
CA GLU A 68 0.38 1.24 7.79
C GLU A 68 1.66 0.76 7.09
N MET A 69 1.72 0.89 5.77
CA MET A 69 2.87 0.44 4.98
C MET A 69 4.00 1.46 4.96
N GLY A 70 3.66 2.74 4.74
CA GLY A 70 4.67 3.79 4.55
C GLY A 70 5.27 4.34 5.84
N THR A 71 4.48 4.48 6.91
CA THR A 71 4.97 5.04 8.18
C THR A 71 5.30 3.97 9.21
N ARG A 72 4.43 2.96 9.37
CA ARG A 72 4.65 1.89 10.36
C ARG A 72 5.48 0.73 9.83
N GLY A 73 5.72 0.67 8.52
CA GLY A 73 6.48 -0.41 7.88
C GLY A 73 5.79 -1.78 7.91
N ARG A 74 4.48 -1.82 8.16
CA ARG A 74 3.71 -3.07 8.22
C ARG A 74 3.20 -3.41 6.82
N LEU A 75 3.92 -4.32 6.17
CA LEU A 75 3.61 -4.79 4.81
C LEU A 75 2.42 -5.76 4.77
N GLY A 76 1.70 -5.77 3.65
CA GLY A 76 0.55 -6.65 3.40
C GLY A 76 -0.81 -6.04 3.71
N GLY A 77 -0.88 -4.72 3.96
CA GLY A 77 -2.15 -4.02 4.05
C GLY A 77 -2.89 -4.02 2.71
N GLN A 78 -4.22 -4.06 2.77
CA GLN A 78 -5.09 -3.95 1.60
C GLN A 78 -6.23 -2.99 1.90
N MET A 79 -6.70 -2.31 0.87
CA MET A 79 -7.88 -1.45 0.92
C MET A 79 -9.14 -2.28 0.69
N GLU A 80 -10.18 -1.97 1.44
CA GLU A 80 -11.53 -2.48 1.22
C GLU A 80 -12.53 -1.34 1.19
N VAL A 81 -13.15 -1.10 0.03
CA VAL A 81 -14.17 -0.05 -0.15
C VAL A 81 -15.47 -0.71 -0.62
N PRO A 82 -16.38 -1.08 0.31
CA PRO A 82 -17.68 -1.64 -0.01
C PRO A 82 -18.48 -0.75 -0.97
N GLY A 83 -19.09 -1.37 -1.99
CA GLY A 83 -19.88 -0.65 -3.00
C GLY A 83 -19.04 0.13 -4.01
N ALA A 84 -17.72 -0.02 -4.02
CA ALA A 84 -16.90 0.51 -5.11
C ALA A 84 -17.26 -0.20 -6.43
N GLU A 85 -17.65 0.60 -7.41
CA GLU A 85 -18.01 0.16 -8.76
C GLU A 85 -17.27 1.00 -9.82
N GLY A 86 -17.23 0.49 -11.06
CA GLY A 86 -16.54 1.14 -12.17
C GLY A 86 -15.08 1.48 -11.84
N THR A 87 -14.66 2.70 -12.17
CA THR A 87 -13.30 3.21 -11.95
C THR A 87 -12.86 3.13 -10.48
N TRP A 88 -13.77 3.28 -9.52
CA TRP A 88 -13.40 3.18 -8.10
C TRP A 88 -12.97 1.77 -7.71
N ARG A 89 -13.63 0.76 -8.27
CA ARG A 89 -13.24 -0.64 -8.06
C ARG A 89 -11.89 -0.95 -8.67
N GLU A 90 -11.65 -0.44 -9.88
CA GLU A 90 -10.36 -0.57 -10.57
C GLU A 90 -9.24 0.06 -9.74
N LEU A 91 -9.43 1.26 -9.20
CA LEU A 91 -8.44 1.89 -8.33
C LEU A 91 -8.15 1.09 -7.05
N VAL A 92 -9.16 0.48 -6.43
CA VAL A 92 -8.94 -0.41 -5.27
C VAL A 92 -8.12 -1.63 -5.67
N VAL A 93 -8.42 -2.24 -6.82
CA VAL A 93 -7.66 -3.38 -7.35
C VAL A 93 -6.21 -3.00 -7.64
N ASP A 94 -5.97 -1.86 -8.29
CA ASP A 94 -4.63 -1.40 -8.66
C ASP A 94 -3.78 -1.10 -7.43
N VAL A 95 -4.34 -0.41 -6.43
CA VAL A 95 -3.62 -0.13 -5.17
C VAL A 95 -3.31 -1.42 -4.40
N ASN A 96 -4.25 -2.36 -4.37
CA ASN A 96 -4.03 -3.66 -3.72
C ASN A 96 -2.97 -4.49 -4.44
N MET A 97 -2.96 -4.49 -5.78
CA MET A 97 -1.93 -5.15 -6.57
C MET A 97 -0.56 -4.53 -6.32
N MET A 98 -0.45 -3.20 -6.32
CA MET A 98 0.79 -2.49 -5.97
C MET A 98 1.27 -2.87 -4.56
N SER A 99 0.39 -2.81 -3.56
CA SER A 99 0.70 -3.21 -2.18
C SER A 99 1.21 -4.65 -2.08
N ALA A 100 0.52 -5.59 -2.74
CA ALA A 100 0.88 -7.00 -2.72
C ALA A 100 2.24 -7.25 -3.38
N ASN A 101 2.49 -6.62 -4.53
CA ASN A 101 3.76 -6.73 -5.25
C ASN A 101 4.93 -6.18 -4.41
N LEU A 102 4.78 -4.98 -3.84
CA LEU A 102 5.80 -4.39 -2.95
C LEU A 102 6.04 -5.26 -1.70
N THR A 103 4.98 -5.76 -1.08
CA THR A 103 5.07 -6.64 0.10
C THR A 103 5.83 -7.92 -0.22
N THR A 104 5.51 -8.56 -1.34
CA THR A 104 6.13 -9.82 -1.76
C THR A 104 7.61 -9.62 -2.02
N ASN A 105 7.96 -8.60 -2.80
CA ASN A 105 9.34 -8.30 -3.15
C ASN A 105 10.17 -7.95 -1.91
N LEU A 106 9.71 -7.00 -1.08
CA LEU A 106 10.46 -6.61 0.12
C LEU A 106 10.64 -7.77 1.11
N ARG A 107 9.64 -8.65 1.27
CA ARG A 107 9.79 -9.84 2.11
C ARG A 107 10.77 -10.85 1.54
N ALA A 108 10.82 -11.02 0.23
CA ALA A 108 11.83 -11.86 -0.41
C ALA A 108 13.25 -11.33 -0.16
N MET A 109 13.46 -10.01 -0.28
CA MET A 109 14.75 -9.37 0.05
C MET A 109 15.12 -9.57 1.52
N PHE A 110 14.17 -9.39 2.45
CA PHE A 110 14.43 -9.64 3.87
C PHE A 110 14.80 -11.10 4.16
N PHE A 111 14.13 -12.04 3.49
CA PHE A 111 14.48 -13.46 3.59
C PHE A 111 15.89 -13.73 3.07
N HIS A 112 16.28 -13.12 1.96
CA HIS A 112 17.65 -13.19 1.45
C HIS A 112 18.66 -12.69 2.50
N ILE A 113 18.44 -11.48 3.02
CA ILE A 113 19.33 -10.86 4.02
C ILE A 113 19.46 -11.75 5.26
N ALA A 114 18.36 -12.32 5.75
CA ALA A 114 18.38 -13.22 6.91
C ALA A 114 19.23 -14.46 6.66
N ARG A 115 19.12 -15.09 5.48
CA ARG A 115 19.96 -16.26 5.13
C ARG A 115 21.45 -15.92 5.04
N VAL A 116 21.77 -14.78 4.43
CA VAL A 116 23.14 -14.27 4.38
C VAL A 116 23.71 -14.07 5.79
N ALA A 117 22.89 -13.55 6.72
CA ALA A 117 23.28 -13.38 8.11
C ALA A 117 23.54 -14.73 8.83
N ASP A 118 22.81 -15.78 8.45
CA ASP A 118 23.01 -17.16 8.93
C ASP A 118 24.15 -17.90 8.19
N ALA A 119 24.94 -17.19 7.37
CA ALA A 119 25.99 -17.75 6.50
C ALA A 119 25.48 -18.80 5.50
N ASP A 120 24.19 -18.76 5.17
CA ASP A 120 23.61 -19.54 4.09
C ASP A 120 23.60 -18.71 2.81
N PHE A 121 24.55 -19.02 1.92
CA PHE A 121 24.73 -18.37 0.64
C PHE A 121 24.16 -19.17 -0.53
N SER A 122 23.33 -20.19 -0.28
CA SER A 122 22.75 -21.00 -1.36
C SER A 122 21.61 -20.24 -2.06
N GLN A 123 21.97 -19.56 -3.17
CA GLN A 123 21.04 -18.85 -4.08
C GLN A 123 19.96 -19.83 -4.61
N ASP A 124 18.67 -19.49 -4.60
CA ASP A 124 18.02 -18.64 -5.63
C ASP A 124 16.81 -17.92 -5.02
N VAL A 125 16.86 -16.59 -4.87
CA VAL A 125 15.69 -15.81 -4.47
C VAL A 125 14.91 -15.48 -5.73
N SER A 126 14.08 -16.44 -6.15
CA SER A 126 13.16 -16.25 -7.28
C SER A 126 12.02 -15.33 -6.86
N ALA A 127 12.30 -14.03 -6.88
CA ALA A 127 11.27 -13.00 -6.82
C ALA A 127 11.20 -12.33 -8.18
N ASN A 128 9.98 -12.25 -8.73
CA ASN A 128 9.70 -11.56 -9.99
C ASN A 128 9.75 -10.03 -9.77
N MET A 129 10.94 -9.53 -9.44
CA MET A 129 11.21 -8.13 -9.20
C MET A 129 11.52 -7.41 -10.51
N SER A 130 11.21 -6.14 -10.56
CA SER A 130 11.51 -5.26 -11.68
C SER A 130 11.89 -3.86 -11.19
N GLY A 131 12.52 -3.07 -12.06
CA GLY A 131 12.97 -1.71 -11.75
C GLY A 131 13.95 -1.66 -10.57
N GLU A 132 13.82 -0.64 -9.72
CA GLU A 132 14.73 -0.37 -8.61
C GLU A 132 14.81 -1.52 -7.58
N LEU A 133 13.73 -2.31 -7.41
CA LEU A 133 13.75 -3.46 -6.52
C LEU A 133 14.63 -4.61 -7.06
N LEU A 134 14.64 -4.79 -8.38
CA LEU A 134 15.53 -5.76 -9.02
C LEU A 134 16.99 -5.30 -8.91
N GLU A 135 17.26 -4.02 -9.12
CA GLU A 135 18.61 -3.46 -8.95
C GLU A 135 19.12 -3.64 -7.51
N ALA A 136 18.27 -3.36 -6.52
CA ALA A 136 18.61 -3.59 -5.12
C ALA A 136 18.90 -5.08 -4.82
N GLU A 137 18.10 -6.00 -5.36
CA GLU A 137 18.31 -7.44 -5.20
C GLU A 137 19.59 -7.93 -5.87
N GLN A 138 19.96 -7.37 -7.03
CA GLN A 138 21.23 -7.65 -7.68
C GLN A 138 22.42 -7.20 -6.83
N VAL A 139 22.33 -6.04 -6.18
CA VAL A 139 23.36 -5.58 -5.23
C VAL A 139 23.46 -6.54 -4.03
N LEU A 140 22.32 -6.97 -3.46
CA LEU A 140 22.31 -7.95 -2.36
C LEU A 140 22.94 -9.29 -2.77
N THR A 141 22.62 -9.77 -3.97
CA THR A 141 23.23 -10.98 -4.55
C THR A 141 24.74 -10.84 -4.69
N ALA A 142 25.23 -9.73 -5.24
CA ALA A 142 26.67 -9.50 -5.38
C ALA A 142 27.39 -9.44 -4.02
N LEU A 143 26.76 -8.84 -3.00
CA LEU A 143 27.30 -8.84 -1.63
C LEU A 143 27.32 -10.25 -1.02
N SER A 144 26.26 -11.03 -1.22
CA SER A 144 26.16 -12.43 -0.80
C SER A 144 27.29 -13.28 -1.40
N ASP A 145 27.55 -13.12 -2.70
CA ASP A 145 28.64 -13.82 -3.39
C ASP A 145 30.03 -13.47 -2.83
N GLN A 146 30.27 -12.19 -2.54
CA GLN A 146 31.52 -11.74 -1.92
C GLN A 146 31.72 -12.33 -0.52
N LEU A 147 30.67 -12.34 0.30
CA LEU A 147 30.71 -12.94 1.64
C LEU A 147 30.94 -14.45 1.58
N ALA A 148 30.29 -15.14 0.64
CA ALA A 148 30.50 -16.57 0.42
C ALA A 148 31.96 -16.88 0.03
N ALA A 149 32.57 -16.04 -0.82
CA ALA A 149 33.96 -16.18 -1.21
C ALA A 149 34.92 -15.96 -0.03
N LEU A 150 34.69 -14.92 0.77
CA LEU A 150 35.48 -14.66 1.97
C LEU A 150 35.38 -15.81 2.98
N HIS A 151 34.16 -16.30 3.23
CA HIS A 151 33.90 -17.42 4.13
C HIS A 151 34.68 -18.68 3.72
N ARG A 152 34.67 -19.01 2.42
CA ARG A 152 35.45 -20.14 1.89
C ARG A 152 36.96 -19.97 2.08
N GLU A 153 37.51 -18.78 1.84
CA GLU A 153 38.95 -18.56 2.04
C GLU A 153 39.35 -18.65 3.52
N LEU A 154 38.51 -18.15 4.44
CA LEU A 154 38.75 -18.31 5.87
C LEU A 154 38.80 -19.78 6.30
N ILE A 155 37.87 -20.61 5.82
CA ILE A 155 37.89 -22.06 6.07
C ILE A 155 39.19 -22.66 5.51
N ARG A 156 39.54 -22.33 4.26
CA ARG A 156 40.76 -22.84 3.62
C ARG A 156 42.03 -22.49 4.40
N LEU A 157 42.12 -21.26 4.89
CA LEU A 157 43.25 -20.78 5.70
C LEU A 157 43.30 -21.48 7.05
N ALA A 158 42.16 -21.65 7.72
CA ALA A 158 42.09 -22.36 8.99
C ALA A 158 42.57 -23.81 8.86
N GLU A 159 42.11 -24.54 7.84
CA GLU A 159 42.58 -25.90 7.57
C GLU A 159 44.07 -25.96 7.24
N ALA A 160 44.59 -24.98 6.49
CA ALA A 160 46.01 -24.90 6.18
C ALA A 160 46.87 -24.66 7.42
N GLN A 161 46.38 -23.87 8.38
CA GLN A 161 47.07 -23.64 9.65
C GLN A 161 47.09 -24.91 10.51
N VAL A 162 45.95 -25.63 10.62
CA VAL A 162 45.88 -26.91 11.35
C VAL A 162 46.87 -27.93 10.76
N ARG A 163 46.87 -28.12 9.44
CA ARG A 163 47.81 -29.04 8.76
C ARG A 163 49.28 -28.67 9.00
N ARG A 164 49.62 -27.38 9.13
CA ARG A 164 50.99 -26.96 9.43
C ARG A 164 51.38 -27.24 10.88
N ALA A 165 50.44 -27.14 11.82
CA ALA A 165 50.68 -27.46 13.22
C ALA A 165 50.91 -28.96 13.46
N ASP A 166 50.25 -29.83 12.69
CA ASP A 166 50.42 -31.30 12.80
C ASP A 166 51.74 -31.81 12.19
N LEU A 167 52.43 -30.99 11.39
CA LEU A 167 53.68 -31.35 10.70
C LEU A 167 54.95 -30.82 11.38
N GLY A 168 54.83 -30.04 12.46
CA GLY A 168 55.95 -29.46 13.22
C GLY A 168 56.03 -30.01 14.64
#